data_AF-A0A7C7A0D8-F1
#
_entry.id   AF-A0A7C7A0D8-F1
#
_cell.length_a   1.000
_cell.length_b   1.000
_cell.length_c   1.000
_cell.angle_alpha   90.00
_cell.angle_beta   90.00
_cell.angle_gamma   90.00
#
_symmetry.space_group_name_H-M   'P 1'
#
loop_
_entity.id
_entity.type
_entity.pdbx_description
1 polymer ?
#
loop_
_entity_poly.entity_id
_entity_poly.type
_entity_poly.pdbx_seq_one_letter_code
_entity_poly.pdbx_strand_id
1 'polypeptide(L)'
;MNSKRNSDIRRITGKDLKEKAKPTGNFVPVEIDNVYELCQVMGEFFYGKKHEWVAVCFLDENFRCKLIWFNKGADHRSVPLLITPGEAISIAKSNHLKYLIIMHNHPLSSKIIPDYGTRRRNIEARYFYKEQLRDFSGADKAAARFWSDSLKMEGIGYADVVFVAGDYRIEGDKEIIKNLKSNRPFLEKLDTPGGCLSWTLLISISIVCVALGIILN
;
A
#
# COMPACT_ATOMS: atom_id res chain seq x y z
N MET A 1 -5.72 38.29 -19.22
CA MET A 1 -5.63 36.88 -19.64
C MET A 1 -5.94 36.01 -18.44
N ASN A 2 -6.99 35.19 -18.54
CA ASN A 2 -7.59 34.47 -17.42
C ASN A 2 -6.66 33.37 -16.86
N SER A 3 -6.19 33.58 -15.64
CA SER A 3 -5.67 32.55 -14.74
C SER A 3 -6.82 31.63 -14.33
N LYS A 4 -7.08 30.60 -15.14
CA LYS A 4 -7.82 29.43 -14.67
C LYS A 4 -6.89 28.65 -13.75
N ARG A 5 -6.99 28.95 -12.45
CA ARG A 5 -6.44 28.09 -11.39
C ARG A 5 -7.00 26.67 -11.61
N ASN A 6 -6.06 25.74 -11.71
CA ASN A 6 -6.22 24.35 -12.08
C ASN A 6 -6.85 23.56 -10.92
N SER A 7 -8.17 23.72 -10.70
CA SER A 7 -8.84 23.28 -9.48
C SER A 7 -9.56 21.92 -9.57
N ASP A 8 -9.21 21.04 -10.50
CA ASP A 8 -9.82 19.69 -10.56
C ASP A 8 -8.86 18.63 -11.14
N ILE A 9 -7.61 18.56 -10.66
CA ILE A 9 -6.81 17.35 -10.89
C ILE A 9 -7.42 16.26 -10.02
N ARG A 10 -8.31 15.44 -10.60
CA ARG A 10 -8.85 14.25 -9.94
C ARG A 10 -7.68 13.38 -9.48
N ARG A 11 -7.54 13.23 -8.16
CA ARG A 11 -6.56 12.31 -7.57
C ARG A 11 -6.83 10.90 -8.07
N ILE A 12 -5.77 10.21 -8.47
CA ILE A 12 -5.86 8.82 -8.89
C ILE A 12 -6.16 7.91 -7.69
N THR A 13 -7.10 6.99 -7.85
CA THR A 13 -7.51 6.02 -6.83
C THR A 13 -7.04 4.61 -7.17
N GLY A 14 -7.08 3.70 -6.20
CA GLY A 14 -6.80 2.29 -6.46
C GLY A 14 -7.79 1.67 -7.44
N LYS A 15 -9.04 2.15 -7.45
CA LYS A 15 -10.03 1.77 -8.47
C LYS A 15 -9.60 2.18 -9.88
N ASP A 16 -9.12 3.41 -10.05
CA ASP A 16 -8.64 3.88 -11.35
C ASP A 16 -7.45 3.02 -11.85
N LEU A 17 -6.58 2.59 -10.93
CA LEU A 17 -5.47 1.68 -11.26
C LEU A 17 -5.94 0.28 -11.64
N LYS A 18 -7.02 -0.24 -11.04
CA LYS A 18 -7.59 -1.55 -11.42
C LYS A 18 -8.06 -1.57 -12.87
N GLU A 19 -8.53 -0.44 -13.39
CA GLU A 19 -8.99 -0.30 -14.77
C GLU A 19 -7.82 -0.16 -15.77
N LYS A 20 -6.69 0.42 -15.32
CA LYS A 20 -5.51 0.69 -16.16
C LYS A 20 -4.46 -0.44 -16.16
N ALA A 21 -4.38 -1.22 -15.09
CA ALA A 21 -3.38 -2.29 -14.95
C ALA A 21 -3.72 -3.49 -15.84
N LYS A 22 -2.73 -3.99 -16.57
CA LYS A 22 -2.82 -5.17 -17.43
C LYS A 22 -2.18 -6.38 -16.75
N PRO A 23 -2.80 -7.56 -16.82
CA PRO A 23 -2.25 -8.78 -16.24
C PRO A 23 -0.87 -9.18 -16.79
N THR A 24 -0.52 -8.74 -17.99
CA THR A 24 0.68 -9.16 -18.74
C THR A 24 1.88 -8.22 -18.58
N GLY A 25 1.83 -7.23 -17.68
CA GLY A 25 2.83 -6.17 -17.65
C GLY A 25 2.38 -4.92 -18.37
N ASN A 26 2.28 -3.79 -17.68
CA ASN A 26 2.25 -2.46 -18.31
C ASN A 26 2.69 -1.35 -17.36
N PHE A 27 3.16 -0.26 -17.95
CA PHE A 27 3.39 0.99 -17.25
C PHE A 27 2.13 1.86 -17.24
N VAL A 28 1.89 2.50 -16.11
CA VAL A 28 0.82 3.48 -15.91
C VAL A 28 1.45 4.76 -15.36
N PRO A 29 1.37 5.89 -16.09
CA PRO A 29 1.79 7.18 -15.55
C PRO A 29 0.79 7.63 -14.48
N VAL A 30 1.32 8.15 -13.38
CA VAL A 30 0.55 8.58 -12.21
C VAL A 30 1.17 9.84 -11.61
N GLU A 31 0.43 10.50 -10.74
CA GLU A 31 0.93 11.58 -9.88
C GLU A 31 0.36 11.34 -8.49
N ILE A 32 1.19 10.86 -7.57
CA ILE A 32 0.81 10.58 -6.18
C ILE A 32 1.83 11.27 -5.26
N ASP A 33 1.35 12.06 -4.32
CA ASP A 33 2.13 13.14 -3.72
C ASP A 33 3.20 12.68 -2.71
N ASN A 34 3.04 11.50 -2.11
CA ASN A 34 3.97 10.98 -1.11
C ASN A 34 3.81 9.46 -0.91
N VAL A 35 4.71 8.86 -0.13
CA VAL A 35 4.72 7.40 0.13
C VAL A 35 3.47 6.95 0.89
N TYR A 36 2.91 7.78 1.78
CA TYR A 36 1.69 7.43 2.52
C TYR A 36 0.48 7.32 1.59
N GLU A 37 0.24 8.33 0.76
CA GLU A 37 -0.83 8.30 -0.26
C GLU A 37 -0.63 7.15 -1.25
N LEU A 38 0.61 6.88 -1.66
CA LEU A 38 0.93 5.72 -2.49
C LEU A 38 0.49 4.42 -1.82
N CYS A 39 0.81 4.21 -0.55
CA CYS A 39 0.37 3.03 0.19
C CYS A 39 -1.16 2.94 0.32
N GLN A 40 -1.87 4.07 0.45
CA GLN A 40 -3.34 4.08 0.47
C GLN A 40 -3.94 3.66 -0.87
N VAL A 41 -3.49 4.30 -1.96
CA VAL A 41 -3.92 4.01 -3.33
C VAL A 41 -3.63 2.54 -3.69
N MET A 42 -2.44 2.05 -3.35
CA MET A 42 -2.04 0.68 -3.62
C MET A 42 -2.76 -0.32 -2.72
N GLY A 43 -3.05 0.02 -1.46
CA GLY A 43 -3.91 -0.77 -0.58
C GLY A 43 -5.30 -0.98 -1.19
N GLU A 44 -5.92 0.06 -1.73
CA GLU A 44 -7.18 -0.04 -2.45
C GLU A 44 -7.05 -0.88 -3.74
N PHE A 45 -5.95 -0.72 -4.50
CA PHE A 45 -5.66 -1.52 -5.69
C PHE A 45 -5.57 -3.02 -5.38
N PHE A 46 -4.83 -3.39 -4.34
CA PHE A 46 -4.62 -4.79 -3.94
C PHE A 46 -5.82 -5.38 -3.19
N TYR A 47 -6.67 -4.54 -2.58
CA TYR A 47 -7.82 -5.02 -1.81
C TYR A 47 -8.77 -5.87 -2.67
N GLY A 48 -9.04 -7.08 -2.19
CA GLY A 48 -9.95 -8.04 -2.82
C GLY A 48 -9.39 -8.77 -4.04
N LYS A 49 -8.10 -8.60 -4.37
CA LYS A 49 -7.46 -9.36 -5.46
C LYS A 49 -7.34 -10.85 -5.08
N LYS A 50 -7.77 -11.72 -5.98
CA LYS A 50 -7.73 -13.19 -5.81
C LYS A 50 -6.38 -13.83 -6.19
N HIS A 51 -5.52 -13.05 -6.84
CA HIS A 51 -4.21 -13.45 -7.33
C HIS A 51 -3.16 -12.53 -6.75
N GLU A 52 -1.91 -12.99 -6.70
CA GLU A 52 -0.81 -12.09 -6.43
C GLU A 52 -0.66 -11.10 -7.58
N TRP A 53 -0.44 -9.86 -7.21
CA TRP A 53 -0.04 -8.78 -8.10
C TRP A 53 1.22 -8.17 -7.53
N VAL A 54 2.08 -7.69 -8.43
CA VAL A 54 3.23 -6.88 -8.09
C VAL A 54 3.13 -5.55 -8.82
N ALA A 55 3.60 -4.51 -8.17
CA ALA A 55 3.73 -3.18 -8.69
C ALA A 55 5.15 -2.66 -8.41
N VAL A 56 5.79 -2.10 -9.42
CA VAL A 56 7.05 -1.37 -9.29
C VAL A 56 6.75 0.10 -9.41
N CYS A 57 6.80 0.80 -8.28
CA CYS A 57 6.49 2.22 -8.18
C CYS A 57 7.80 3.02 -8.27
N PHE A 58 7.87 3.96 -9.20
CA PHE A 58 9.04 4.83 -9.40
C PHE A 58 8.72 6.24 -8.90
N LEU A 59 9.56 6.74 -7.99
CA LEU A 59 9.35 8.00 -7.30
C LEU A 59 10.47 8.99 -7.62
N ASP A 60 10.11 10.27 -7.72
CA ASP A 60 11.07 11.36 -7.82
C ASP A 60 11.79 11.63 -6.49
N GLU A 61 12.75 12.57 -6.49
CA GLU A 61 13.51 12.97 -5.29
C GLU A 61 12.65 13.53 -4.15
N ASN A 62 11.41 13.94 -4.43
CA ASN A 62 10.44 14.43 -3.46
C ASN A 62 9.47 13.34 -2.99
N PHE A 63 9.75 12.07 -3.31
CA PHE A 63 8.92 10.91 -3.01
C PHE A 63 7.54 10.92 -3.68
N ARG A 64 7.38 11.65 -4.79
CA ARG A 64 6.15 11.60 -5.59
C ARG A 64 6.24 10.46 -6.57
N CYS A 65 5.25 9.57 -6.56
CA CYS A 65 5.19 8.48 -7.53
C CYS A 65 4.76 9.02 -8.88
N LYS A 66 5.56 8.75 -9.92
CA LYS A 66 5.36 9.23 -11.29
C LYS A 66 4.94 8.12 -12.26
N LEU A 67 5.36 6.90 -11.96
CA LEU A 67 5.19 5.76 -12.84
C LEU A 67 5.01 4.51 -12.00
N ILE A 68 4.06 3.65 -12.40
CA ILE A 68 3.89 2.34 -11.80
C ILE A 68 3.87 1.30 -12.91
N TRP A 69 4.70 0.28 -12.78
CA TRP A 69 4.61 -0.93 -13.59
C TRP A 69 3.82 -1.99 -12.84
N PHE A 70 2.87 -2.67 -13.48
CA PHE A 70 2.07 -3.72 -12.85
C PHE A 70 2.28 -5.07 -13.53
N ASN A 71 2.21 -6.15 -12.76
CA ASN A 71 2.06 -7.50 -13.29
C ASN A 71 1.19 -8.37 -12.37
N LYS A 72 0.50 -9.33 -12.97
CA LYS A 72 -0.32 -10.31 -12.26
C LYS A 72 0.36 -11.68 -12.31
N GLY A 73 0.36 -12.37 -11.17
CA GLY A 73 0.76 -13.77 -11.10
C GLY A 73 -0.14 -14.69 -11.91
N ALA A 74 0.44 -15.77 -12.43
CA ALA A 74 -0.32 -16.79 -13.15
C ALA A 74 -1.32 -17.51 -12.23
N ASP A 75 -1.00 -17.61 -10.93
CA ASP A 75 -1.80 -18.28 -9.92
C ASP A 75 -2.07 -17.38 -8.70
N HIS A 76 -2.42 -17.99 -7.57
CA HIS A 76 -2.76 -17.33 -6.31
C HIS A 76 -1.60 -17.32 -5.31
N ARG A 77 -0.41 -17.78 -5.71
CA ARG A 77 0.71 -18.10 -4.83
C ARG A 77 2.01 -17.38 -5.20
N SER A 78 2.14 -16.95 -6.44
CA SER A 78 3.35 -16.30 -6.92
C SER A 78 3.05 -15.31 -8.03
N VAL A 79 3.81 -14.23 -8.06
CA VAL A 79 3.88 -13.29 -9.18
C VAL A 79 5.33 -13.13 -9.64
N PRO A 80 5.66 -13.42 -10.91
CA PRO A 80 6.99 -13.12 -11.42
C PRO A 80 7.14 -11.62 -11.63
N LEU A 81 8.31 -11.10 -11.28
CA LEU A 81 8.69 -9.74 -11.64
C LEU A 81 9.33 -9.78 -13.03
N LEU A 82 8.53 -9.44 -14.05
CA LEU A 82 8.95 -9.51 -15.46
C LEU A 82 9.83 -8.34 -15.91
N ILE A 83 10.02 -7.35 -15.03
CA ILE A 83 11.00 -6.28 -15.21
C ILE A 83 12.26 -6.64 -14.41
N THR A 84 13.42 -6.53 -15.04
CA THR A 84 14.72 -6.76 -14.39
C THR A 84 15.22 -5.51 -13.64
N PRO A 85 16.16 -5.65 -12.68
CA PRO A 85 16.77 -4.48 -12.05
C PRO A 85 17.44 -3.54 -13.05
N GLY A 86 18.11 -4.08 -14.08
CA GLY A 86 18.76 -3.28 -15.11
C GLY A 86 17.77 -2.40 -15.89
N GLU A 87 16.64 -2.98 -16.32
CA GLU A 87 15.58 -2.21 -16.98
C GLU A 87 14.98 -1.14 -16.07
N ALA A 88 14.72 -1.48 -14.80
CA ALA A 88 14.22 -0.53 -13.81
C ALA A 88 15.20 0.63 -13.56
N ILE A 89 16.51 0.34 -13.47
CA ILE A 89 17.57 1.35 -13.36
C ILE A 89 17.57 2.26 -14.59
N SER A 90 17.51 1.70 -15.80
CA SER A 90 17.48 2.47 -17.04
C SER A 90 16.25 3.39 -17.09
N ILE A 91 15.08 2.91 -16.69
CA ILE A 91 13.86 3.70 -16.61
C ILE A 91 14.00 4.81 -15.56
N ALA A 92 14.48 4.49 -14.36
CA ALA A 92 14.63 5.45 -13.29
C ALA A 92 15.57 6.59 -13.70
N LYS A 93 16.74 6.27 -14.26
CA LYS A 93 17.70 7.27 -14.73
C LYS A 93 17.14 8.13 -15.86
N SER A 94 16.50 7.51 -16.86
CA SER A 94 15.97 8.23 -18.02
C SER A 94 14.83 9.19 -17.67
N ASN A 95 14.15 8.96 -16.53
CA ASN A 95 13.04 9.79 -16.05
C ASN A 95 13.40 10.60 -14.79
N HIS A 96 14.69 10.64 -14.40
CA HIS A 96 15.17 11.32 -13.20
C HIS A 96 14.48 10.90 -11.89
N LEU A 97 14.15 9.61 -11.77
CA LEU A 97 13.51 9.02 -10.60
C LEU A 97 14.60 8.50 -9.64
N LYS A 98 14.41 8.73 -8.34
CA LYS A 98 15.42 8.49 -7.29
C LYS A 98 15.12 7.33 -6.38
N TYR A 99 13.85 6.92 -6.29
CA TYR A 99 13.44 5.81 -5.45
C TYR A 99 12.57 4.84 -6.22
N LEU A 100 12.65 3.58 -5.79
CA LEU A 100 11.85 2.50 -6.31
C LEU A 100 11.24 1.74 -5.13
N ILE A 101 9.92 1.53 -5.18
CA ILE A 101 9.20 0.74 -4.19
C ILE A 101 8.54 -0.42 -4.91
N ILE A 102 8.94 -1.65 -4.57
CA ILE A 102 8.23 -2.85 -5.03
C ILE A 102 7.11 -3.13 -4.04
N MET A 103 5.91 -3.32 -4.55
CA MET A 103 4.73 -3.59 -3.76
C MET A 103 4.06 -4.84 -4.28
N HIS A 104 3.74 -5.79 -3.42
CA HIS A 104 2.97 -6.98 -3.79
C HIS A 104 1.92 -7.30 -2.74
N ASN A 105 0.96 -8.16 -3.08
CA ASN A 105 -0.05 -8.62 -2.14
C ASN A 105 0.00 -10.13 -1.93
N HIS A 106 -0.25 -10.55 -0.69
CA HIS A 106 -0.64 -11.93 -0.40
C HIS A 106 -2.18 -12.00 -0.38
N PRO A 107 -2.81 -12.69 -1.35
CA PRO A 107 -4.26 -12.82 -1.42
C PRO A 107 -4.80 -13.49 -0.17
N LEU A 108 -5.83 -12.89 0.44
CA LEU A 108 -6.61 -13.52 1.49
C LEU A 108 -7.98 -13.87 0.89
N SER A 109 -8.17 -15.13 0.48
CA SER A 109 -9.40 -15.58 -0.19
C SER A 109 -10.06 -16.75 0.54
N SER A 110 -11.33 -17.00 0.25
CA SER A 110 -12.08 -18.15 0.77
C SER A 110 -11.51 -19.51 0.31
N LYS A 111 -10.56 -19.53 -0.63
CA LYS A 111 -9.80 -20.77 -0.95
C LYS A 111 -8.74 -21.09 0.10
N ILE A 112 -8.31 -20.09 0.87
CA ILE A 112 -7.29 -20.20 1.91
C ILE A 112 -7.97 -20.36 3.27
N ILE A 113 -9.07 -19.63 3.50
CA ILE A 113 -9.84 -19.68 4.74
C ILE A 113 -11.08 -20.56 4.51
N PRO A 114 -11.16 -21.76 5.12
CA PRO A 114 -12.37 -22.58 5.09
C PRO A 114 -13.58 -21.83 5.65
N ASP A 115 -14.79 -22.16 5.19
CA ASP A 115 -16.00 -21.67 5.86
C ASP A 115 -16.23 -22.48 7.15
N TYR A 116 -16.10 -21.81 8.29
CA TYR A 116 -16.30 -22.40 9.62
C TYR A 116 -17.78 -22.38 10.06
N GLY A 117 -18.70 -22.04 9.16
CA GLY A 117 -20.16 -22.10 9.35
C GLY A 117 -20.74 -21.01 10.25
N THR A 118 -19.90 -20.20 10.90
CA THR A 118 -20.35 -19.09 11.75
C THR A 118 -19.56 -17.82 11.44
N ARG A 119 -20.25 -16.68 11.43
CA ARG A 119 -19.64 -15.37 11.20
C ARG A 119 -18.46 -15.11 12.14
N ARG A 120 -18.60 -15.46 13.42
CA ARG A 120 -17.56 -15.26 14.44
C ARG A 120 -16.29 -16.05 14.11
N ARG A 121 -16.39 -17.36 13.87
CA ARG A 121 -15.22 -18.20 13.55
C ARG A 121 -14.55 -17.78 12.25
N ASN A 122 -15.33 -17.36 11.25
CA ASN A 122 -14.80 -16.83 9.99
C ASN A 122 -14.01 -15.52 10.19
N ILE A 123 -14.46 -14.64 11.09
CA ILE A 123 -13.71 -13.42 11.46
C ILE A 123 -12.41 -13.78 12.18
N GLU A 124 -12.47 -14.63 13.21
CA GLU A 124 -11.29 -15.08 13.97
C GLU A 124 -10.24 -15.75 13.06
N ALA A 125 -10.67 -16.67 12.19
CA ALA A 125 -9.80 -17.30 11.21
C ALA A 125 -9.18 -16.27 10.25
N ARG A 126 -9.95 -15.29 9.79
CA ARG A 126 -9.44 -14.22 8.90
C ARG A 126 -8.32 -13.42 9.56
N TYR A 127 -8.44 -13.08 10.84
CA TYR A 127 -7.37 -12.41 11.58
C TYR A 127 -6.14 -13.30 11.74
N PHE A 128 -6.34 -14.57 12.10
CA PHE A 128 -5.25 -15.53 12.24
C PHE A 128 -4.42 -15.69 10.95
N TYR A 129 -5.07 -15.92 9.81
CA TYR A 129 -4.36 -16.04 8.52
C TYR A 129 -3.77 -14.72 8.03
N LYS A 130 -4.41 -13.58 8.33
CA LYS A 130 -3.87 -12.26 8.01
C LYS A 130 -2.53 -12.04 8.69
N GLU A 131 -2.42 -12.36 9.98
CA GLU A 131 -1.15 -12.23 10.73
C GLU A 131 -0.07 -13.17 10.18
N GLN A 132 -0.41 -14.40 9.78
CA GLN A 132 0.56 -15.33 9.18
C GLN A 132 1.13 -14.86 7.84
N LEU A 133 0.32 -14.16 7.03
CA LEU A 133 0.70 -13.68 5.70
C LEU A 133 1.29 -12.27 5.72
N ARG A 134 1.30 -11.60 6.87
CA ARG A 134 1.69 -10.19 7.00
C ARG A 134 3.19 -9.96 6.78
N ASP A 135 3.98 -11.01 6.96
CA ASP A 135 5.43 -10.94 6.88
C ASP A 135 5.97 -11.35 5.51
N PHE A 136 7.15 -10.80 5.19
CA PHE A 136 7.92 -11.20 4.02
C PHE A 136 8.37 -12.66 4.14
N SER A 137 8.03 -13.47 3.14
CA SER A 137 8.51 -14.83 3.00
C SER A 137 10.03 -14.87 2.78
N GLY A 138 10.62 -16.07 2.87
CA GLY A 138 12.04 -16.25 2.55
C GLY A 138 12.38 -15.85 1.11
N ALA A 139 11.46 -16.11 0.17
CA ALA A 139 11.60 -15.74 -1.23
C ALA A 139 11.55 -14.21 -1.41
N ASP A 140 10.62 -13.53 -0.74
CA ASP A 140 10.49 -12.07 -0.80
C ASP A 140 11.76 -11.40 -0.28
N LYS A 141 12.30 -11.89 0.85
CA LYS A 141 13.55 -11.37 1.42
C LYS A 141 14.75 -11.57 0.50
N ALA A 142 14.84 -12.72 -0.18
CA ALA A 142 15.91 -12.99 -1.13
C ALA A 142 15.81 -12.07 -2.36
N ALA A 143 14.60 -11.91 -2.92
CA ALA A 143 14.34 -10.99 -4.01
C ALA A 143 14.64 -9.53 -3.61
N ALA A 144 14.14 -9.08 -2.47
CA ALA A 144 14.37 -7.72 -1.96
C ALA A 144 15.86 -7.42 -1.78
N ARG A 145 16.67 -8.37 -1.31
CA ARG A 145 18.14 -8.20 -1.22
C ARG A 145 18.77 -8.02 -2.59
N PHE A 146 18.44 -8.89 -3.54
CA PHE A 146 18.96 -8.80 -4.91
C PHE A 146 18.64 -7.46 -5.58
N TRP A 147 17.40 -6.98 -5.41
CA TRP A 147 16.97 -5.67 -5.91
C TRP A 147 17.66 -4.51 -5.21
N SER A 148 17.72 -4.55 -3.87
CA SER A 148 18.38 -3.53 -3.05
C SER A 148 19.85 -3.37 -3.45
N ASP A 149 20.60 -4.47 -3.57
CA ASP A 149 22.02 -4.44 -3.93
C ASP A 149 22.23 -3.83 -5.32
N SER A 150 21.38 -4.23 -6.29
CA SER A 150 21.43 -3.72 -7.67
C SER A 150 21.17 -2.22 -7.74
N LEU A 151 20.14 -1.73 -7.05
CA LEU A 151 19.73 -0.32 -7.08
C LEU A 151 20.66 0.59 -6.28
N LYS A 152 21.18 0.09 -5.16
CA LYS A 152 22.10 0.83 -4.29
C LYS A 152 23.40 1.19 -4.98
N MET A 153 23.93 0.30 -5.84
CA MET A 153 25.12 0.58 -6.66
C MET A 153 24.92 1.79 -7.58
N GLU A 154 23.67 2.10 -7.93
CA GLU A 154 23.30 3.19 -8.82
C GLU A 154 22.76 4.42 -8.08
N GLY A 155 22.81 4.42 -6.75
CA GLY A 155 22.30 5.51 -5.92
C GLY A 155 20.78 5.67 -5.97
N ILE A 156 20.05 4.58 -6.24
CA ILE A 156 18.58 4.55 -6.22
C ILE A 156 18.13 3.93 -4.90
N GLY A 157 17.31 4.64 -4.12
CA GLY A 157 16.77 4.13 -2.87
C GLY A 157 15.69 3.08 -3.13
N TYR A 158 15.63 2.04 -2.29
CA TYR A 158 14.78 0.87 -2.50
C TYR A 158 13.97 0.50 -1.26
N ALA A 159 12.68 0.19 -1.44
CA ALA A 159 11.88 -0.47 -0.40
C ALA A 159 10.95 -1.53 -0.99
N ASP A 160 10.54 -2.47 -0.12
CA ASP A 160 9.56 -3.50 -0.42
C ASP A 160 8.33 -3.32 0.48
N VAL A 161 7.15 -3.59 -0.06
CA VAL A 161 5.87 -3.51 0.65
C VAL A 161 5.02 -4.74 0.35
N VAL A 162 4.62 -5.44 1.40
CA VAL A 162 3.65 -6.52 1.32
C VAL A 162 2.29 -6.05 1.82
N PHE A 163 1.23 -6.30 1.05
CA PHE A 163 -0.15 -5.98 1.38
C PHE A 163 -0.96 -7.25 1.72
N VAL A 164 -1.71 -7.19 2.82
CA VAL A 164 -2.65 -8.26 3.22
C VAL A 164 -3.96 -7.66 3.69
N ALA A 165 -5.02 -7.90 2.92
CA ALA A 165 -6.39 -7.49 3.25
C ALA A 165 -6.53 -5.99 3.65
N GLY A 166 -5.75 -5.10 3.02
CA GLY A 166 -5.78 -3.65 3.26
C GLY A 166 -4.71 -3.14 4.22
N ASP A 167 -4.08 -4.02 5.01
CA ASP A 167 -2.90 -3.66 5.80
C ASP A 167 -1.64 -3.87 4.97
N TYR A 168 -0.54 -3.26 5.41
CA TYR A 168 0.76 -3.47 4.79
C TYR A 168 1.91 -3.45 5.80
N ARG A 169 3.03 -4.03 5.39
CA ARG A 169 4.35 -3.93 6.03
C ARG A 169 5.34 -3.43 4.99
N ILE A 170 6.21 -2.50 5.39
CA ILE A 170 7.23 -1.89 4.53
C ILE A 170 8.62 -2.05 5.16
N GLU A 171 9.60 -2.43 4.37
CA GLU A 171 11.01 -2.54 4.76
C GLU A 171 11.93 -2.00 3.64
N GLY A 172 13.06 -1.38 4.01
CA GLY A 172 14.02 -0.87 3.03
C GLY A 172 14.63 0.47 3.42
N ASP A 173 14.79 1.35 2.44
CA ASP A 173 15.45 2.64 2.53
C ASP A 173 14.85 3.52 3.65
N LYS A 174 15.73 4.12 4.46
CA LYS A 174 15.35 4.90 5.64
C LYS A 174 14.61 6.18 5.28
N GLU A 175 14.93 6.79 4.14
CA GLU A 175 14.31 8.03 3.71
C GLU A 175 12.88 7.79 3.20
N ILE A 176 12.66 6.67 2.50
CA ILE A 176 11.32 6.21 2.11
C ILE A 176 10.45 5.99 3.36
N ILE A 177 10.98 5.25 4.35
CA ILE A 177 10.25 4.98 5.60
C ILE A 177 9.98 6.26 6.38
N LYS A 178 10.92 7.20 6.40
CA LYS A 178 10.75 8.51 7.03
C LYS A 178 9.65 9.31 6.34
N ASN A 179 9.64 9.37 5.00
CA ASN A 179 8.61 10.06 4.23
C ASN A 179 7.22 9.48 4.53
N LEU A 180 7.08 8.16 4.55
CA LEU A 180 5.83 7.49 4.91
C LEU A 180 5.34 7.94 6.30
N LYS A 181 6.22 7.89 7.31
CA LYS A 181 5.87 8.22 8.70
C LYS A 181 5.49 9.69 8.87
N SER A 182 6.21 10.60 8.21
CA SER A 182 5.95 12.04 8.29
C SER A 182 4.66 12.48 7.62
N ASN A 183 4.18 11.75 6.61
CA ASN A 183 2.95 12.06 5.87
C ASN A 183 1.73 11.26 6.35
N ARG A 184 1.92 10.28 7.24
CA ARG A 184 0.79 9.57 7.86
C ARG A 184 0.04 10.56 8.78
N PRO A 185 -1.28 10.73 8.61
CA PRO A 185 -2.06 11.62 9.47
C PRO A 185 -1.94 11.18 10.94
N PHE A 186 -1.93 12.17 11.83
CA PHE A 186 -1.77 11.99 13.28
C PHE A 186 -3.06 11.41 13.90
N LEU A 187 -3.41 10.18 13.52
CA LEU A 187 -4.42 9.36 14.19
C LEU A 187 -3.74 8.02 14.49
N GLU A 188 -3.73 7.62 15.77
CA GLU A 188 -3.08 6.42 16.38
C GLU A 188 -1.68 6.61 16.99
N LYS A 189 -1.62 7.40 18.07
CA LYS A 189 -1.02 6.95 19.34
C LYS A 189 -2.15 6.58 20.32
N LEU A 190 -2.98 5.62 19.92
CA LEU A 190 -3.78 4.84 20.86
C LEU A 190 -3.23 3.42 20.89
N ASP A 191 -1.91 3.30 21.02
CA ASP A 191 -1.31 2.12 21.63
C ASP A 191 -1.57 2.22 23.13
N THR A 192 -2.72 1.71 23.58
CA THR A 192 -2.81 1.19 24.94
C THR A 192 -2.45 -0.29 24.90
N PRO A 193 -1.36 -0.72 25.56
CA PRO A 193 -1.06 -2.13 25.68
C PRO A 193 -2.11 -2.76 26.60
N GLY A 194 -3.00 -3.57 26.02
CA GLY A 194 -4.06 -4.29 26.73
C GLY A 194 -5.26 -3.42 27.07
N GLY A 195 -6.26 -3.37 26.18
CA GLY A 195 -7.50 -2.65 26.47
C GLY A 195 -8.62 -3.01 25.52
N CYS A 196 -9.52 -3.87 25.99
CA CYS A 196 -10.85 -4.03 25.41
C CYS A 196 -11.50 -2.65 25.33
N LEU A 197 -11.76 -2.14 24.11
CA LEU A 197 -12.56 -0.93 23.92
C LEU A 197 -14.00 -1.25 24.33
N SER A 198 -14.31 -0.95 25.59
CA SER A 198 -15.68 -0.85 26.07
C SER A 198 -16.41 0.20 25.24
N TRP A 199 -17.57 -0.19 24.70
CA TRP A 199 -18.50 0.62 23.90
C TRP A 199 -18.99 1.92 24.58
N THR A 200 -18.60 2.17 25.84
CA THR A 200 -19.01 3.34 26.62
C THR A 200 -18.41 4.67 26.17
N LEU A 201 -17.21 4.69 25.57
CA LEU A 201 -16.55 5.97 25.23
C LEU A 201 -17.16 6.67 24.00
N LEU A 202 -17.76 5.91 23.08
CA LEU A 202 -18.49 6.47 21.92
C LEU A 202 -19.82 7.12 22.34
N ILE A 203 -20.42 6.68 23.45
CA ILE A 203 -21.66 7.25 23.98
C ILE A 203 -21.39 8.61 24.66
N SER A 204 -20.20 8.81 25.24
CA SER A 204 -19.84 10.06 25.93
C SER A 204 -19.73 11.26 24.99
N ILE A 205 -19.22 11.06 23.77
CA ILE A 205 -19.06 12.15 22.79
C ILE A 205 -20.42 12.56 22.20
N SER A 206 -21.35 11.60 22.01
CA SER A 206 -22.71 11.92 21.56
C SER A 206 -23.53 12.70 22.59
N ILE A 207 -23.31 12.46 23.89
CA ILE A 207 -24.04 13.18 24.95
C ILE A 207 -23.58 14.65 25.06
N VAL A 208 -22.29 14.94 24.85
CA VAL A 208 -21.77 16.32 24.92
C VAL A 208 -22.27 17.18 23.75
N CYS A 209 -22.42 16.62 22.55
CA CYS A 209 -22.99 17.36 21.41
C CYS A 209 -24.49 17.65 21.58
N VAL A 210 -25.25 16.77 22.23
CA VAL A 210 -26.68 17.03 22.52
C VAL A 210 -26.82 18.07 23.65
N ALA A 211 -25.95 18.06 24.66
CA ALA A 211 -25.99 19.05 25.75
C ALA A 211 -25.63 20.47 25.28
N LEU A 212 -24.71 20.62 24.32
CA LEU A 212 -24.34 21.93 23.77
C LEU A 212 -25.36 22.49 22.77
N GLY A 213 -26.16 21.64 22.13
CA GLY A 213 -27.24 22.06 21.24
C GLY A 213 -28.51 22.54 21.96
N ILE A 214 -28.64 22.28 23.27
CA ILE A 214 -29.83 22.68 24.07
C ILE A 214 -29.62 24.04 24.77
N ILE A 215 -28.38 24.54 24.87
CA ILE A 215 -28.07 25.80 25.59
C ILE A 215 -28.14 27.05 24.69
N LEU A 216 -28.43 26.92 23.39
CA LEU A 216 -28.50 28.04 22.43
C LEU A 216 -29.87 28.24 21.76
N ASN A 217 -30.97 28.04 22.53
CA ASN A 217 -32.29 28.57 22.17
C ASN A 217 -32.94 29.26 23.36
#